data_AF-J9Q8S2-F1
#
_entry.id   AF-J9Q8S2-F1
#
_cell.length_a   1.000
_cell.length_b   1.000
_cell.length_c   1.000
_cell.angle_alpha   90.00
_cell.angle_beta   90.00
_cell.angle_gamma   90.00
#
_symmetry.space_group_name_H-M   'P 1'
#
loop_
_entity.id
_entity.type
_entity.pdbx_description
1 polymer ?
#
loop_
_entity_poly.entity_id
_entity_poly.type
_entity_poly.pdbx_seq_one_letter_code
_entity_poly.pdbx_strand_id
1 'polypeptide(L)'
;KKKDMAKVTRGVVQIPMVGGTIAFGYNKPGCNLKLTQEQAVKVAMGMIKNWKELGCKPGTLTWVHRSDGSGTTKAFTNSMQAFSKTWTLGTGKSVKWPAGVGAKGNSGVAGLIQNR
;
A
#
# COMPACT_ATOMS: atom_id res chain seq x y z
N LYS A 1 -9.39 19.82 -0.35
CA LYS A 1 -8.03 20.41 -0.56
C LYS A 1 -8.06 21.88 -0.10
N LYS A 2 -6.94 22.57 0.15
CA LYS A 2 -6.96 24.00 0.57
C LYS A 2 -7.87 24.87 -0.31
N LYS A 3 -7.82 24.65 -1.64
CA LYS A 3 -8.71 25.31 -2.62
C LYS A 3 -10.21 25.06 -2.41
N ASP A 4 -10.59 23.89 -1.88
CA ASP A 4 -11.99 23.53 -1.65
C ASP A 4 -12.44 24.07 -0.28
N MET A 5 -11.55 24.06 0.71
CA MET A 5 -11.79 24.66 2.03
C MET A 5 -12.03 26.17 1.93
N ALA A 6 -11.27 26.85 1.06
CA ALA A 6 -11.42 28.28 0.82
C ALA A 6 -12.77 28.68 0.20
N LYS A 7 -13.55 27.72 -0.33
CA LYS A 7 -14.90 27.98 -0.85
C LYS A 7 -15.94 28.14 0.26
N VAL A 8 -15.62 27.75 1.49
CA VAL A 8 -16.54 27.81 2.64
C VAL A 8 -16.09 28.95 3.55
N THR A 9 -16.83 30.07 3.50
CA THR A 9 -16.50 31.32 4.21
C THR A 9 -16.49 31.17 5.73
N ARG A 10 -17.27 30.23 6.28
CA ARG A 10 -17.33 29.94 7.73
C ARG A 10 -16.22 28.99 8.21
N GLY A 11 -15.30 28.59 7.34
CA GLY A 11 -14.29 27.58 7.63
C GLY A 11 -14.84 26.15 7.55
N VAL A 12 -13.94 25.17 7.69
CA VAL A 12 -14.29 23.75 7.68
C VAL A 12 -13.61 23.01 8.84
N VAL A 13 -14.24 21.95 9.31
CA VAL A 13 -13.69 21.06 10.35
C VAL A 13 -13.44 19.68 9.73
N GLN A 14 -12.31 19.06 10.05
CA GLN A 14 -12.03 17.67 9.70
C GLN A 14 -12.23 16.81 10.93
N ILE A 15 -13.29 16.00 10.93
CA ILE A 15 -13.65 15.13 12.05
C ILE A 15 -13.25 13.69 11.71
N PRO A 16 -12.50 12.98 12.56
CA PRO A 16 -12.28 11.55 12.40
C PRO A 16 -13.63 10.81 12.45
N MET A 17 -13.95 10.05 11.41
CA MET A 17 -15.21 9.31 11.35
C MET A 17 -15.08 7.87 11.85
N VAL A 18 -14.00 7.19 11.48
CA VAL A 18 -13.79 5.77 11.79
C VAL A 18 -12.30 5.44 11.83
N GLY A 19 -11.93 4.55 12.75
CA GLY A 19 -10.62 3.89 12.78
C GLY A 19 -10.73 2.50 12.13
N GLY A 20 -9.74 2.13 11.32
CA GLY A 20 -9.71 0.84 10.64
C GLY A 20 -8.30 0.40 10.33
N THR A 21 -8.15 -0.87 9.93
CA THR A 21 -6.87 -1.46 9.55
C THR A 21 -6.67 -1.46 8.05
N ILE A 22 -5.41 -1.55 7.62
CA ILE A 22 -5.04 -1.79 6.22
C ILE A 22 -4.48 -3.21 6.14
N ALA A 23 -5.16 -4.07 5.41
CA ALA A 23 -4.72 -5.45 5.18
C ALA A 23 -3.88 -5.56 3.91
N PHE A 24 -2.91 -6.48 3.92
CA PHE A 24 -2.24 -6.93 2.70
C PHE A 24 -3.10 -7.99 2.02
N GLY A 25 -3.73 -7.63 0.90
CA GLY A 25 -4.37 -8.59 0.01
C GLY A 25 -3.32 -9.32 -0.83
N TYR A 26 -3.45 -10.64 -0.97
CA TYR A 26 -2.57 -11.44 -1.80
C TYR A 26 -3.31 -12.63 -2.42
N ASN A 27 -2.77 -13.14 -3.52
CA ASN A 27 -3.26 -14.33 -4.20
C ASN A 27 -2.11 -15.33 -4.36
N LYS A 28 -2.02 -16.26 -3.42
CA LYS A 28 -1.08 -17.39 -3.50
C LYS A 28 -1.69 -18.60 -2.80
N PRO A 29 -2.47 -19.44 -3.51
CA PRO A 29 -3.11 -20.61 -2.91
C PRO A 29 -2.09 -21.52 -2.20
N GLY A 30 -2.45 -21.98 -1.00
CA GLY A 30 -1.59 -22.83 -0.16
C GLY A 30 -0.45 -22.11 0.58
N CYS A 31 -0.41 -20.78 0.54
CA CYS A 31 0.53 -19.96 1.31
C CYS A 31 -0.16 -19.37 2.53
N ASN A 32 0.30 -19.71 3.74
CA ASN A 32 -0.14 -19.04 4.97
C ASN A 32 0.81 -17.88 5.29
N LEU A 33 0.64 -16.77 4.59
CA LEU A 33 1.59 -15.67 4.62
C LEU A 33 1.58 -14.94 5.97
N LYS A 34 2.75 -14.83 6.60
CA LYS A 34 2.98 -14.05 7.82
C LYS A 34 4.16 -13.12 7.61
N LEU A 35 3.88 -11.85 7.32
CA LEU A 35 4.92 -10.85 7.08
C LEU A 35 5.39 -10.23 8.39
N THR A 36 6.70 -10.15 8.58
CA THR A 36 7.28 -9.17 9.50
C THR A 36 7.14 -7.75 8.94
N GLN A 37 7.26 -6.74 9.80
CA GLN A 37 7.26 -5.33 9.38
C GLN A 37 8.35 -5.04 8.33
N GLU A 38 9.55 -5.59 8.52
CA GLU A 38 10.66 -5.45 7.57
C GLU A 38 10.34 -6.11 6.21
N GLN A 39 9.76 -7.33 6.22
CA GLN A 39 9.38 -8.00 4.99
C GLN A 39 8.28 -7.23 4.23
N ALA A 40 7.30 -6.67 4.94
CA ALA A 40 6.27 -5.83 4.34
C ALA A 40 6.87 -4.62 3.61
N VAL A 41 7.84 -3.93 4.25
CA VAL A 41 8.57 -2.82 3.62
C VAL A 41 9.37 -3.29 2.42
N LYS A 42 10.12 -4.40 2.53
CA LYS A 42 10.92 -4.95 1.43
C LYS A 42 10.09 -5.39 0.22
N VAL A 43 8.90 -5.95 0.45
CA VAL A 43 7.94 -6.28 -0.62
C VAL A 43 7.48 -5.01 -1.33
N ALA A 44 7.06 -3.98 -0.58
CA ALA A 44 6.59 -2.71 -1.16
C ALA A 44 7.70 -1.92 -1.88
N MET A 45 8.96 -2.11 -1.46
CA MET A 45 10.15 -1.56 -2.11
C MET A 45 10.64 -2.40 -3.30
N GLY A 46 10.01 -3.53 -3.60
CA GLY A 46 10.39 -4.42 -4.71
C GLY A 46 11.69 -5.20 -4.48
N MET A 47 12.14 -5.31 -3.23
CA MET A 47 13.37 -6.03 -2.86
C MET A 47 13.13 -7.53 -2.76
N ILE A 48 11.95 -7.94 -2.28
CA ILE A 48 11.51 -9.34 -2.30
C ILE A 48 10.69 -9.57 -3.56
N LYS A 49 11.15 -10.50 -4.40
CA LYS A 49 10.56 -10.76 -5.73
C LYS A 49 10.09 -12.20 -5.90
N ASN A 50 10.35 -13.07 -4.93
CA ASN A 50 9.92 -14.46 -4.96
C ASN A 50 9.20 -14.86 -3.67
N TRP A 51 8.07 -15.56 -3.81
CA TRP A 51 7.29 -16.09 -2.68
C TRP A 51 8.10 -17.03 -1.77
N LYS A 52 9.15 -17.66 -2.28
CA LYS A 52 10.08 -18.50 -1.49
C LYS A 52 10.71 -17.73 -0.33
N GLU A 53 11.02 -16.46 -0.54
CA GLU A 53 11.65 -15.59 0.47
C GLU A 53 10.71 -15.28 1.65
N LEU A 54 9.41 -15.55 1.48
CA LEU A 54 8.36 -15.34 2.47
C LEU A 54 7.85 -16.66 3.08
N GLY A 55 8.59 -17.76 2.89
CA GLY A 55 8.24 -19.08 3.44
C GLY A 55 7.14 -19.81 2.67
N CYS A 56 6.82 -19.39 1.45
CA CYS A 56 5.81 -20.02 0.60
C CYS A 56 6.45 -20.79 -0.56
N LYS A 57 5.64 -21.60 -1.28
CA LYS A 57 6.13 -22.28 -2.49
C LYS A 57 6.72 -21.25 -3.48
N PRO A 58 7.86 -21.55 -4.15
CA PRO A 58 8.49 -20.62 -5.07
C PRO A 58 7.56 -20.09 -6.14
N GLY A 59 7.85 -18.88 -6.61
CA GLY A 59 7.13 -18.24 -7.71
C GLY A 59 7.33 -16.73 -7.67
N THR A 60 7.11 -16.08 -8.79
CA THR A 60 7.23 -14.62 -8.91
C THR A 60 6.24 -13.93 -7.99
N LEU A 61 6.72 -12.97 -7.21
CA LEU A 61 5.91 -12.06 -6.40
C LEU A 61 5.83 -10.72 -7.12
N THR A 62 4.60 -10.25 -7.34
CA THR A 62 4.33 -8.95 -7.96
C THR A 62 3.70 -8.02 -6.94
N TRP A 63 4.35 -6.90 -6.65
CA TRP A 63 3.75 -5.84 -5.85
C TRP A 63 2.67 -5.12 -6.66
N VAL A 64 1.47 -4.96 -6.09
CA VAL A 64 0.36 -4.23 -6.69
C VAL A 64 -0.03 -3.07 -5.77
N HIS A 65 -0.17 -1.87 -6.34
CA HIS A 65 -0.48 -0.68 -5.56
C HIS A 65 -1.49 0.22 -6.27
N ARG A 66 -2.01 1.22 -5.54
CA ARG A 66 -2.84 2.28 -6.13
C ARG A 66 -2.00 3.15 -7.05
N SER A 67 -2.50 3.42 -8.25
CA SER A 67 -1.88 4.37 -9.20
C SER A 67 -2.37 5.81 -9.00
N ASP A 68 -3.53 5.98 -8.39
CA ASP A 68 -4.15 7.27 -8.10
C ASP A 68 -3.96 7.71 -6.64
N GLY A 69 -4.20 9.00 -6.37
CA GLY A 69 -4.07 9.55 -5.02
C GLY A 69 -5.06 8.93 -4.04
N SER A 70 -4.56 8.22 -3.02
CA SER A 70 -5.39 7.43 -2.09
C SER A 70 -5.12 7.75 -0.62
N GLY A 71 -6.18 7.82 0.17
CA GLY A 71 -6.09 7.90 1.64
C GLY A 71 -5.44 6.65 2.24
N THR A 72 -5.76 5.47 1.71
CA THR A 72 -5.13 4.19 2.09
C THR A 72 -3.63 4.23 1.84
N THR A 73 -3.18 4.78 0.71
CA THR A 73 -1.75 4.94 0.43
C THR A 73 -1.09 5.89 1.43
N LYS A 74 -1.75 6.98 1.85
CA LYS A 74 -1.19 7.87 2.87
C LYS A 74 -1.01 7.18 4.22
N ALA A 75 -2.00 6.41 4.66
CA ALA A 75 -1.89 5.66 5.90
C ALA A 75 -0.85 4.53 5.77
N PHE A 76 -0.85 3.79 4.66
CA PHE A 76 0.11 2.72 4.38
C PHE A 76 1.57 3.21 4.41
N THR A 77 1.87 4.28 3.67
CA THR A 77 3.24 4.84 3.60
C THR A 77 3.69 5.40 4.94
N ASN A 78 2.76 5.90 5.77
CA ASN A 78 3.05 6.29 7.14
C ASN A 78 3.47 5.08 8.00
N SER A 79 2.77 3.94 7.89
CA SER A 79 3.18 2.71 8.56
C SER A 79 4.54 2.21 8.06
N MET A 80 4.79 2.23 6.75
CA MET A 80 6.09 1.77 6.20
C MET A 80 7.26 2.62 6.71
N GLN A 81 7.09 3.94 6.80
CA GLN A 81 8.07 4.86 7.39
C GLN A 81 8.38 4.52 8.86
N ALA A 82 7.36 4.10 9.63
CA ALA A 82 7.51 3.73 11.03
C ALA A 82 8.11 2.32 11.22
N PHE A 83 7.83 1.40 10.28
CA PHE A 83 8.22 0.00 10.36
C PHE A 83 9.70 -0.24 10.12
N SER A 84 10.33 0.53 9.23
CA SER A 84 11.73 0.30 8.86
C SER A 84 12.41 1.51 8.26
N LYS A 85 13.71 1.63 8.54
CA LYS A 85 14.62 2.58 7.88
C LYS A 85 14.85 2.26 6.39
N THR A 86 14.53 1.04 5.96
CA THR A 86 14.56 0.63 4.54
C THR A 86 13.58 1.46 3.70
N TRP A 87 12.51 1.99 4.31
CA TRP A 87 11.55 2.83 3.61
C TRP A 87 12.06 4.26 3.43
N THR A 88 12.30 4.65 2.17
CA THR A 88 12.85 5.97 1.83
C THR A 88 11.93 6.82 0.95
N LEU A 89 10.71 6.35 0.65
CA LEU A 89 9.80 7.03 -0.30
C LEU A 89 9.02 8.20 0.32
N GLY A 90 9.15 8.43 1.63
CA GLY A 90 8.35 9.40 2.37
C GLY A 90 6.90 8.95 2.56
N THR A 91 6.03 9.87 2.99
CA THR A 91 4.61 9.56 3.25
C THR A 91 3.68 10.44 2.41
N GLY A 92 2.72 9.84 1.72
CA GLY A 92 1.93 10.58 0.74
C GLY A 92 0.69 9.83 0.28
N LYS A 93 -0.27 10.56 -0.29
CA LYS A 93 -1.40 9.93 -1.01
C LYS A 93 -0.95 9.25 -2.31
N SER A 94 0.25 9.59 -2.78
CA SER A 94 0.98 8.93 -3.84
C SER A 94 2.48 9.06 -3.54
N VAL A 95 3.28 8.09 -3.97
CA VAL A 95 4.74 8.07 -3.86
C VAL A 95 5.34 7.50 -5.15
N LYS A 96 6.62 7.75 -5.40
CA LYS A 96 7.33 7.18 -6.55
C LYS A 96 7.72 5.73 -6.24
N TRP A 97 6.85 4.79 -6.56
CA TRP A 97 7.08 3.36 -6.34
C TRP A 97 8.29 2.89 -7.16
N PRO A 98 9.25 2.17 -6.55
CA PRO A 98 10.43 1.67 -7.26
C PRO A 98 10.12 0.47 -8.15
N ALA A 99 9.05 -0.25 -7.86
CA ALA A 99 8.61 -1.44 -8.60
C ALA A 99 7.12 -1.71 -8.37
N GLY A 100 6.58 -2.67 -9.13
CA GLY A 100 5.20 -3.13 -9.03
C GLY A 100 4.30 -2.59 -10.13
N VAL A 101 3.02 -2.93 -10.03
CA VAL A 101 1.98 -2.56 -11.00
C VAL A 101 0.94 -1.67 -10.32
N GLY A 102 0.71 -0.51 -10.90
CA GLY A 102 -0.30 0.43 -10.42
C GLY A 102 -1.68 0.17 -11.03
N ALA A 103 -2.72 0.15 -10.20
CA ALA A 103 -4.12 0.14 -10.65
C ALA A 103 -4.93 1.27 -10.00
N LYS A 104 -5.95 1.73 -10.73
CA LYS A 104 -6.83 2.81 -10.28
C LYS A 104 -7.92 2.24 -9.37
N GLY A 105 -8.12 2.89 -8.22
CA GLY A 105 -9.17 2.51 -7.26
C GLY A 105 -8.93 1.15 -6.58
N ASN A 106 -9.79 0.81 -5.63
CA ASN A 106 -9.66 -0.44 -4.87
C ASN A 106 -10.03 -1.67 -5.73
N SER A 107 -11.07 -1.57 -6.55
CA SER A 107 -11.50 -2.64 -7.46
C SER A 107 -10.42 -2.99 -8.49
N GLY A 108 -9.72 -1.99 -9.04
CA GLY A 108 -8.61 -2.23 -9.95
C GLY A 108 -7.45 -2.98 -9.30
N VAL A 109 -7.09 -2.61 -8.07
CA VAL A 109 -6.05 -3.30 -7.30
C VAL A 109 -6.46 -4.74 -7.01
N ALA A 110 -7.69 -4.98 -6.55
CA ALA A 110 -8.20 -6.33 -6.30
C ALA A 110 -8.22 -7.19 -7.56
N GLY A 111 -8.68 -6.63 -8.70
CA GLY A 111 -8.68 -7.33 -9.98
C GLY A 111 -7.27 -7.70 -10.45
N LEU A 112 -6.27 -6.84 -10.24
CA LEU A 112 -4.88 -7.19 -10.54
C LEU A 112 -4.32 -8.28 -9.62
N ILE A 113 -4.69 -8.28 -8.34
CA ILE A 113 -4.28 -9.33 -7.39
C ILE A 113 -4.91 -10.68 -7.78
N GLN A 114 -6.17 -10.70 -8.21
CA GLN A 114 -6.85 -11.94 -8.58
C GLN A 114 -6.32 -12.55 -9.89
N ASN A 115 -5.92 -11.70 -10.84
CA ASN A 115 -5.52 -12.13 -12.19
C ASN A 115 -4.01 -12.32 -12.36
N ARG A 116 -3.22 -12.20 -11.30
CA ARG A 116 -1.77 -12.45 -11.30
C ARG A 116 -1.40 -13.44 -10.20
#